data_AF-A0AAD9QWI6-F1
#
_entry.id   AF-A0AAD9QWI6-F1
#
_cell.length_a   1.000
_cell.length_b   1.000
_cell.length_c   1.000
_cell.angle_alpha   90.00
_cell.angle_beta   90.00
_cell.angle_gamma   90.00
#
_symmetry.space_group_name_H-M   'P 1'
#
loop_
_entity.id
_entity.type
_entity.pdbx_description
1 polymer ?
#
loop_
_entity_poly.entity_id
_entity_poly.type
_entity_poly.pdbx_seq_one_letter_code
_entity_poly.pdbx_strand_id
1 'polypeptide(L)'
;MTLRARFVRQPQRAILSSSLDASGACPPGQRPLTSRGMLPVLNSLYDPLGLAVPVIVTEKLLLRSMMANVSNIQPKSWDEPLAEEQRPTREAWCKALQALTLLMVPCCYTMASSTGVRRREVHTFCDTSNDAIGVVSYLRAVQDDGSIQVSFVFGKAKLAPSHATTIPRLELCAATLGIESTELIHQELDINPDTVAYYTDSRVLLGYIRNETRRFYVYVSNRVERIRKSSSPEQWYYVPSHQNPADLATQSYVASWTPTFRHHQDVSVNTNASLASETAEDDPEVRPVVQALATQIMPDKPLGTSRFARAIGRLLSFVQSRHQESLEKPSTTEDRKPMPSACLLNRAKFLIIQNVQREAYEQEISSLNNSDGLPKTSPLLKLNPIVDNDGLIRVGGQLRRASLSYEESPPLILPSSHHVSSLLIKHYHEKVQHQKRHFTLDLIRS
;
A
#
# COMPACT_ATOMS: atom_id res chain seq x y z
N MET A 1 28.92 7.31 11.50
CA MET A 1 29.88 6.58 12.34
C MET A 1 31.05 6.34 11.42
N THR A 2 32.03 7.25 11.44
CA THR A 2 32.97 7.46 10.33
C THR A 2 34.05 6.39 10.33
N LEU A 3 34.08 5.55 9.30
CA LEU A 3 35.06 4.49 9.06
C LEU A 3 36.33 5.11 8.45
N ARG A 4 37.04 5.94 9.22
CA ARG A 4 38.39 6.41 8.82
C ARG A 4 39.43 5.37 9.22
N ALA A 5 39.77 4.47 8.30
CA ALA A 5 40.90 3.56 8.45
C ALA A 5 42.23 4.35 8.37
N ARG A 6 42.84 4.65 9.53
CA ARG A 6 44.23 5.10 9.59
C ARG A 6 45.15 3.89 9.41
N PHE A 7 45.98 3.91 8.36
CA PHE A 7 46.99 2.90 8.09
C PHE A 7 47.96 2.72 9.27
N VAL A 8 47.83 1.60 9.98
CA VAL A 8 48.84 1.09 10.93
C VAL A 8 49.30 -0.28 10.44
N ARG A 9 50.62 -0.46 10.27
CA ARG A 9 51.27 -1.61 9.61
C ARG A 9 51.30 -2.91 10.44
N GLN A 10 50.40 -3.11 11.41
CA GLN A 10 50.36 -4.35 12.21
C GLN A 10 48.94 -4.92 12.28
N PRO A 11 48.76 -6.25 12.23
CA PRO A 11 47.45 -6.88 12.43
C PRO A 11 46.94 -6.55 13.84
N GLN A 12 45.81 -5.84 13.91
CA GLN A 12 45.18 -5.48 15.18
C GLN A 12 44.15 -6.55 15.60
N ARG A 13 44.03 -6.81 16.91
CA ARG A 13 42.90 -7.58 17.47
C ARG A 13 41.62 -6.78 17.22
N ALA A 14 40.75 -7.28 16.35
CA ALA A 14 39.70 -6.47 15.73
C ALA A 14 38.41 -6.32 16.56
N ILE A 15 38.14 -7.19 17.54
CA ILE A 15 36.78 -7.37 18.08
C ILE A 15 36.68 -7.09 19.60
N LEU A 16 37.82 -7.05 20.29
CA LEU A 16 37.86 -6.80 21.73
C LEU A 16 38.55 -5.46 21.97
N SER A 17 37.82 -4.50 22.52
CA SER A 17 38.46 -3.32 23.10
C SER A 17 39.48 -3.79 24.13
N SER A 18 40.62 -3.10 24.22
CA SER A 18 41.68 -3.33 25.21
C SER A 18 41.21 -3.18 26.67
N SER A 19 39.91 -3.00 26.92
CA SER A 19 39.27 -2.88 28.22
C SER A 19 38.77 -4.21 28.79
N LEU A 20 39.01 -5.34 28.12
CA LEU A 20 38.80 -6.67 28.73
C LEU A 20 39.86 -7.03 29.78
N ASP A 21 40.96 -6.27 29.85
CA ASP A 21 41.94 -6.33 30.93
C ASP A 21 42.16 -4.93 31.54
N ALA A 22 41.30 -4.56 32.51
CA ALA A 22 41.62 -3.75 33.69
C ALA A 22 40.32 -3.25 34.36
N SER A 23 39.96 -3.86 35.49
CA SER A 23 39.13 -3.27 36.56
C SER A 23 37.62 -2.99 36.32
N GLY A 24 36.87 -3.86 35.62
CA GLY A 24 35.39 -3.73 35.65
C GLY A 24 34.51 -4.80 35.01
N ALA A 25 35.04 -5.71 34.18
CA ALA A 25 34.24 -6.78 33.59
C ALA A 25 34.72 -8.15 34.08
N CYS A 26 33.91 -8.81 34.92
CA CYS A 26 34.12 -10.21 35.29
C CYS A 26 34.30 -11.11 34.06
N PRO A 27 35.17 -12.14 34.13
CA PRO A 27 35.24 -13.16 33.10
C PRO A 27 33.87 -13.84 32.90
N PRO A 28 33.58 -14.36 31.69
CA PRO A 28 32.26 -14.87 31.30
C PRO A 28 31.67 -16.00 32.16
N GLY A 29 32.39 -16.50 33.16
CA GLY A 29 31.93 -17.52 34.12
C GLY A 29 31.45 -16.99 35.49
N GLN A 30 31.54 -15.70 35.79
CA GLN A 30 31.23 -15.17 37.14
C GLN A 30 29.93 -14.35 37.24
N ARG A 31 29.25 -14.06 36.11
CA ARG A 31 27.96 -13.36 36.14
C ARG A 31 26.81 -14.35 36.23
N PRO A 32 25.72 -14.02 36.95
CA PRO A 32 24.54 -14.86 36.97
C PRO A 32 24.03 -15.04 35.53
N LEU A 33 23.65 -16.27 35.18
CA LEU A 33 23.09 -16.65 33.88
C LEU A 33 21.67 -16.11 33.75
N THR A 34 21.51 -14.80 33.80
CA THR A 34 20.22 -14.10 33.74
C THR A 34 20.27 -13.09 32.61
N SER A 35 19.10 -12.65 32.13
CA SER A 35 18.99 -11.60 31.11
C SER A 35 19.75 -10.34 31.52
N ARG A 36 19.73 -9.98 32.81
CA ARG A 36 20.49 -8.86 33.38
C ARG A 36 22.01 -9.05 33.33
N GLY A 37 22.51 -10.28 33.50
CA GLY A 37 23.93 -10.59 33.42
C GLY A 37 24.47 -10.65 31.99
N MET A 38 23.65 -11.12 31.05
CA MET A 38 24.01 -11.34 29.65
C MET A 38 24.00 -10.06 28.80
N LEU A 39 22.99 -9.20 28.97
CA LEU A 39 22.83 -7.98 28.16
C LEU A 39 24.05 -7.03 28.19
N PRO A 40 24.69 -6.76 29.35
CA PRO A 40 25.88 -5.91 29.38
C PRO A 40 27.08 -6.54 28.66
N VAL A 41 27.19 -7.87 28.65
CA VAL A 41 28.28 -8.57 27.92
C VAL A 41 28.06 -8.39 26.42
N LEU A 42 26.85 -8.63 25.93
CA LEU A 42 26.49 -8.40 24.53
C LEU A 42 26.77 -6.95 24.09
N ASN A 43 26.36 -5.97 24.89
CA ASN A 43 26.55 -4.55 24.58
C ASN A 43 28.01 -4.09 24.69
N SER A 44 28.87 -4.86 25.36
CA SER A 44 30.31 -4.57 25.43
C SER A 44 31.07 -5.02 24.18
N LEU A 45 30.46 -5.84 23.31
CA LEU A 45 31.09 -6.28 22.06
C LEU A 45 31.07 -5.14 21.05
N TYR A 46 32.27 -4.69 20.66
CA TYR A 46 32.44 -3.64 19.66
C TYR A 46 32.87 -4.26 18.32
N ASP A 47 31.96 -4.28 17.36
CA ASP A 47 32.17 -4.87 16.05
C ASP A 47 31.77 -3.89 14.93
N PRO A 48 32.65 -2.93 14.57
CA PRO A 48 32.33 -1.90 13.59
C PRO A 48 32.24 -2.44 12.15
N LEU A 49 32.94 -3.55 11.85
CA LEU A 49 32.98 -4.17 10.52
C LEU A 49 32.01 -5.33 10.37
N GLY A 50 31.46 -5.86 11.45
CA GLY A 50 30.49 -6.96 11.40
C GLY A 50 31.11 -8.35 11.29
N LEU A 51 32.33 -8.54 11.79
CA LEU A 51 33.05 -9.82 11.75
C LEU A 51 32.53 -10.81 12.80
N ALA A 52 32.05 -10.29 13.93
CA ALA A 52 31.51 -11.05 15.05
C ALA A 52 29.99 -11.27 14.93
N VAL A 53 29.38 -10.87 13.82
CA VAL A 53 27.92 -10.95 13.59
C VAL A 53 27.32 -12.32 13.95
N PRO A 54 27.87 -13.47 13.51
CA PRO A 54 27.32 -14.78 13.86
C PRO A 54 27.27 -15.03 15.39
N VAL A 55 28.26 -14.52 16.12
CA VAL A 55 28.33 -14.62 17.59
C VAL A 55 27.38 -13.61 18.25
N ILE A 56 27.25 -12.40 17.72
CA ILE A 56 26.36 -11.38 18.28
C ILE A 56 24.88 -11.75 18.08
N VAL A 57 24.51 -12.32 16.92
CA VAL A 57 23.13 -12.69 16.61
C VAL A 57 22.64 -13.85 17.49
N THR A 58 23.48 -14.84 17.72
CA THR A 58 23.14 -16.01 18.57
C THR A 58 22.79 -15.59 19.99
N GLU A 59 23.57 -14.69 20.60
CA GLU A 59 23.26 -14.15 21.93
C GLU A 59 21.98 -13.28 21.93
N LYS A 60 21.77 -12.48 20.87
CA LYS A 60 20.55 -11.68 20.71
C LYS A 60 19.30 -12.53 20.61
N LEU A 61 19.37 -13.66 19.90
CA LEU A 61 18.30 -14.63 19.79
C LEU A 61 18.02 -15.31 21.14
N LEU A 62 19.07 -15.69 21.85
CA LEU A 62 18.96 -16.23 23.20
C LEU A 62 18.25 -15.26 24.14
N LEU A 63 18.69 -13.99 24.19
CA LEU A 63 18.02 -12.95 24.99
C LEU A 63 16.56 -12.74 24.58
N ARG A 64 16.25 -12.72 23.28
CA ARG A 64 14.86 -12.59 22.79
C ARG A 64 13.99 -13.76 23.28
N SER A 65 14.52 -14.98 23.27
CA SER A 65 13.79 -16.16 23.75
C SER A 65 13.55 -16.13 25.26
N MET A 66 14.53 -15.70 26.06
CA MET A 66 14.37 -15.50 27.51
C MET A 66 13.29 -14.46 27.79
N MET A 67 13.29 -13.36 27.04
CA MET A 67 12.30 -12.29 27.17
C MET A 67 10.89 -12.67 26.71
N ALA A 68 10.75 -13.60 25.76
CA ALA A 68 9.44 -14.07 25.29
C ALA A 68 8.69 -14.88 26.37
N ASN A 69 9.42 -15.59 27.24
CA ASN A 69 8.86 -16.34 28.36
C ASN A 69 8.48 -15.45 29.56
N VAL A 70 8.87 -14.18 29.52
CA VAL A 70 8.49 -13.18 30.51
C VAL A 70 7.07 -12.73 30.22
N SER A 71 6.10 -13.29 30.93
CA SER A 71 4.77 -12.67 30.97
C SER A 71 4.90 -11.24 31.49
N ASN A 72 4.20 -10.29 30.87
CA ASN A 72 4.14 -8.86 31.27
C ASN A 72 3.60 -8.63 32.71
N ILE A 73 3.40 -9.69 33.49
CA ILE A 73 2.72 -9.72 34.78
C ILE A 73 3.72 -9.91 35.93
N GLN A 74 4.93 -10.45 35.69
CA GLN A 74 5.93 -10.68 36.75
C GLN A 74 7.24 -9.89 36.53
N PRO A 75 7.49 -8.83 37.32
CA PRO A 75 8.70 -8.00 37.22
C PRO A 75 10.00 -8.67 37.71
N LYS A 76 9.96 -9.95 38.11
CA LYS A 76 11.12 -10.72 38.60
C LYS A 76 11.94 -11.41 37.51
N SER A 77 11.55 -11.33 36.25
CA SER A 77 12.14 -12.17 35.20
C SER A 77 13.54 -11.77 34.71
N TRP A 78 14.00 -10.55 34.99
CA TRP A 78 15.34 -10.10 34.59
C TRP A 78 16.47 -10.82 35.34
N ASP A 79 16.15 -11.32 36.53
CA ASP A 79 17.05 -12.05 37.42
C ASP A 79 16.75 -13.56 37.44
N GLU A 80 15.83 -14.04 36.57
CA GLU A 80 15.56 -15.48 36.43
C GLU A 80 16.71 -16.17 35.69
N PRO A 81 17.16 -17.35 36.19
CA PRO A 81 18.24 -18.09 35.58
C PRO A 81 17.81 -18.67 34.23
N LEU A 82 18.78 -18.79 33.32
CA LEU A 82 18.65 -19.42 32.02
C LEU A 82 18.12 -20.84 32.16
N ALA A 83 17.11 -21.19 31.35
CA ALA A 83 16.56 -22.54 31.32
C ALA A 83 17.64 -23.58 30.97
N GLU A 84 17.53 -24.78 31.55
CA GLU A 84 18.51 -25.86 31.33
C GLU A 84 18.71 -26.20 29.85
N GLU A 85 17.64 -26.10 29.05
CA GLU A 85 17.66 -26.34 27.59
C GLU A 85 18.56 -25.36 26.83
N GLN A 86 18.75 -24.15 27.37
CA GLN A 86 19.43 -23.04 26.73
C GLN A 86 20.90 -22.91 27.15
N ARG A 87 21.30 -23.56 28.24
CA ARG A 87 22.69 -23.64 28.71
C ARG A 87 23.69 -24.15 27.67
N PRO A 88 23.44 -25.25 26.92
CA PRO A 88 24.42 -25.74 25.95
C PRO A 88 24.68 -24.72 24.83
N THR A 89 23.64 -24.01 24.37
CA THR A 89 23.77 -22.93 23.38
C THR A 89 24.63 -21.80 23.92
N ARG A 90 24.44 -21.43 25.20
CA ARG A 90 25.26 -20.41 25.87
C ARG A 90 26.71 -20.83 26.04
N GLU A 91 26.98 -22.09 26.38
CA GLU A 91 28.34 -22.61 26.48
C GLU A 91 29.05 -22.64 25.12
N ALA A 92 28.34 -23.07 24.06
CA ALA A 92 28.84 -23.01 22.70
C ALA A 92 29.16 -21.57 22.28
N TRP A 93 28.31 -20.62 22.64
CA TRP A 93 28.56 -19.20 22.42
C TRP A 93 29.82 -18.71 23.14
N CYS A 94 30.02 -19.09 24.41
CA CYS A 94 31.21 -18.70 25.16
C CYS A 94 32.49 -19.22 24.49
N LYS A 95 32.46 -20.46 23.97
CA LYS A 95 33.58 -21.03 23.19
C LYS A 95 33.79 -20.29 21.87
N ALA A 96 32.72 -19.92 21.17
CA ALA A 96 32.79 -19.13 19.94
C ALA A 96 33.39 -17.73 20.20
N LEU A 97 33.01 -17.07 21.29
CA LEU A 97 33.57 -15.78 21.70
C LEU A 97 35.06 -15.89 22.02
N GLN A 98 35.48 -16.98 22.69
CA GLN A 98 36.91 -17.25 22.93
C GLN A 98 37.66 -17.46 21.61
N ALA A 99 37.08 -18.17 20.64
CA ALA A 99 37.69 -18.36 19.33
C ALA A 99 37.90 -17.04 18.56
N LEU A 100 37.00 -16.05 18.73
CA LEU A 100 37.17 -14.72 18.13
C LEU A 100 38.42 -13.98 18.61
N THR A 101 38.98 -14.31 19.78
CA THR A 101 40.24 -13.73 20.27
C THR A 101 41.45 -14.10 19.39
N LEU A 102 41.34 -15.19 18.63
CA LEU A 102 42.37 -15.72 17.73
C LEU A 102 42.19 -15.24 16.29
N LEU A 103 41.10 -14.54 15.96
CA LEU A 103 40.86 -14.03 14.61
C LEU A 103 41.85 -12.90 14.30
N MET A 104 42.65 -13.11 13.26
CA MET A 104 43.44 -12.07 12.61
C MET A 104 42.75 -11.62 11.33
N VAL A 105 42.52 -10.32 11.19
CA VAL A 105 41.94 -9.74 9.98
C VAL A 105 42.99 -8.89 9.27
N PRO A 106 43.25 -9.14 7.97
CA PRO A 106 44.09 -8.26 7.18
C PRO A 106 43.54 -6.83 7.15
N CYS A 107 44.36 -5.84 7.49
CA CYS A 107 43.93 -4.43 7.46
C CYS A 107 43.82 -3.84 6.04
N CYS A 108 44.43 -4.49 5.05
CA CYS A 108 44.41 -4.04 3.66
C CYS A 108 43.51 -4.94 2.82
N TYR A 109 42.59 -4.35 2.06
CA TYR A 109 41.71 -5.09 1.16
C TYR A 109 42.43 -5.64 -0.09
N THR A 110 43.55 -5.04 -0.46
CA THR A 110 44.41 -5.52 -1.54
C THR A 110 45.83 -5.60 -1.01
N MET A 111 46.49 -6.73 -1.27
CA MET A 111 47.94 -6.79 -1.08
C MET A 111 48.55 -5.91 -2.18
N ALA A 112 49.59 -5.13 -1.86
CA ALA A 112 50.31 -4.34 -2.85
C ALA A 112 50.90 -5.29 -3.90
N SER A 113 50.17 -5.51 -4.98
CA SER A 113 50.69 -6.23 -6.12
C SER A 113 51.54 -5.27 -6.95
N SER A 114 52.61 -5.80 -7.53
CA SER A 114 53.43 -5.07 -8.49
C SER A 114 52.66 -4.71 -9.76
N THR A 115 51.56 -5.43 -10.04
CA THR A 115 50.64 -5.20 -11.15
C THR A 115 49.46 -4.37 -10.66
N GLY A 116 49.03 -3.39 -11.46
CA GLY A 116 47.93 -2.50 -11.10
C GLY A 116 46.61 -3.24 -10.90
N VAL A 117 45.64 -2.56 -10.29
CA VAL A 117 44.27 -3.08 -10.17
C VAL A 117 43.47 -2.64 -11.39
N ARG A 118 43.08 -3.61 -12.22
CA ARG A 118 42.29 -3.39 -13.44
C ARG A 118 40.83 -3.05 -13.15
N ARG A 119 40.22 -3.78 -12.21
CA ARG A 119 38.80 -3.64 -11.88
C ARG A 119 38.54 -3.96 -10.41
N ARG A 120 37.65 -3.20 -9.79
CA ARG A 120 37.17 -3.40 -8.42
C ARG A 120 35.68 -3.61 -8.44
N GLU A 121 35.23 -4.64 -7.73
CA GLU A 121 33.82 -5.02 -7.70
C GLU A 121 33.39 -5.24 -6.24
N VAL A 122 32.22 -4.75 -5.88
CA VAL A 122 31.59 -5.03 -4.59
C VAL A 122 30.51 -6.07 -4.78
N HIS A 123 30.60 -7.16 -4.02
CA HIS A 123 29.65 -8.27 -4.06
C HIS A 123 28.96 -8.36 -2.70
N THR A 124 27.65 -8.10 -2.69
CA THR A 124 26.83 -8.10 -1.47
C THR A 124 25.85 -9.27 -1.50
N PHE A 125 25.96 -10.15 -0.52
CA PHE A 125 25.12 -11.32 -0.34
C PHE A 125 24.10 -11.05 0.76
N CYS A 126 22.84 -11.40 0.49
CA CYS A 126 21.73 -11.25 1.43
C CYS A 126 21.17 -12.63 1.75
N ASP A 127 20.81 -12.83 3.01
CA ASP A 127 20.11 -14.03 3.45
C ASP A 127 19.08 -13.72 4.55
N THR A 128 18.11 -14.61 4.69
CA THR A 128 17.08 -14.50 5.71
C THR A 128 16.69 -15.85 6.28
N SER A 129 16.45 -15.86 7.59
CA SER A 129 15.74 -16.92 8.30
C SER A 129 14.53 -16.35 9.02
N ASN A 130 13.74 -17.21 9.66
CA ASN A 130 12.63 -16.78 10.53
C ASN A 130 13.11 -15.99 11.76
N ASP A 131 14.39 -16.16 12.12
CA ASP A 131 14.97 -15.63 13.36
C ASP A 131 15.78 -14.36 13.13
N ALA A 132 16.50 -14.28 12.00
CA ALA A 132 17.39 -13.18 11.67
C ALA A 132 17.48 -12.92 10.16
N ILE A 133 17.83 -11.69 9.82
CA ILE A 133 18.23 -11.29 8.47
C ILE A 133 19.71 -10.91 8.49
N GLY A 134 20.44 -11.33 7.46
CA GLY A 134 21.89 -11.21 7.38
C GLY A 134 22.37 -10.69 6.03
N VAL A 135 23.47 -9.94 6.05
CA VAL A 135 24.15 -9.41 4.86
C VAL A 135 25.65 -9.52 5.06
N VAL A 136 26.36 -9.87 3.99
CA VAL A 136 27.82 -9.80 3.93
C VAL A 136 28.28 -9.21 2.61
N SER A 137 29.29 -8.34 2.65
CA SER A 137 29.85 -7.67 1.49
C SER A 137 31.35 -7.94 1.37
N TYR A 138 31.77 -8.25 0.15
CA TYR A 138 33.15 -8.51 -0.22
C TYR A 138 33.63 -7.55 -1.30
N LEU A 139 34.91 -7.18 -1.24
CA LEU A 139 35.60 -6.47 -2.32
C LEU A 139 36.39 -7.49 -3.13
N ARG A 140 36.09 -7.57 -4.42
CA ARG A 140 36.82 -8.36 -5.40
C ARG A 140 37.67 -7.42 -6.26
N ALA A 141 38.98 -7.58 -6.20
CA ALA A 141 39.94 -6.84 -7.02
C ALA A 141 40.53 -7.78 -8.08
N VAL A 142 40.33 -7.42 -9.35
CA VAL A 142 40.94 -8.09 -10.50
C VAL A 142 42.18 -7.30 -10.89
N GLN A 143 43.33 -7.94 -10.83
CA GLN A 143 44.61 -7.34 -11.19
C GLN A 143 44.87 -7.44 -12.70
N ASP A 144 45.85 -6.68 -13.19
CA ASP A 144 46.22 -6.67 -14.62
C ASP A 144 46.74 -8.03 -15.12
N ASP A 145 47.32 -8.84 -14.23
CA ASP A 145 47.76 -10.22 -14.51
C ASP A 145 46.62 -11.25 -14.51
N GLY A 146 45.39 -10.82 -14.25
CA GLY A 146 44.21 -11.68 -14.13
C GLY A 146 44.05 -12.34 -12.76
N SER A 147 44.94 -12.11 -11.81
CA SER A 147 44.80 -12.64 -10.46
C SER A 147 43.66 -11.94 -9.70
N ILE A 148 42.87 -12.72 -8.97
CA ILE A 148 41.68 -12.25 -8.25
C ILE A 148 41.96 -12.29 -6.75
N GLN A 149 41.86 -11.14 -6.10
CA GLN A 149 41.87 -11.03 -4.64
C GLN A 149 40.47 -10.70 -4.14
N VAL A 150 40.01 -11.45 -3.13
CA VAL A 150 38.72 -11.19 -2.49
C VAL A 150 38.96 -10.95 -1.01
N SER A 151 38.38 -9.85 -0.50
CA SER A 151 38.53 -9.42 0.88
C SER A 151 37.17 -9.12 1.50
N PHE A 152 36.96 -9.55 2.74
CA PHE A 152 35.78 -9.17 3.51
C PHE A 152 35.79 -7.67 3.75
N VAL A 153 34.65 -7.01 3.56
CA VAL A 153 34.49 -5.57 3.78
C VAL A 153 33.61 -5.29 4.98
N PHE A 154 32.41 -5.86 4.97
CA PHE A 154 31.38 -5.52 5.93
C PHE A 154 30.38 -6.66 6.12
N GLY A 155 29.94 -6.87 7.35
CA GLY A 155 28.88 -7.81 7.72
C GLY A 155 27.83 -7.10 8.55
N LYS A 156 26.57 -7.49 8.41
CA LYS A 156 25.51 -6.94 9.24
C LYS A 156 24.36 -7.91 9.36
N ALA A 157 23.85 -8.06 10.58
CA ALA A 157 22.61 -8.80 10.81
C ALA A 157 21.68 -8.06 11.75
N LYS A 158 20.39 -8.32 11.58
CA LYS A 158 19.31 -7.83 12.45
C LYS A 158 18.41 -9.02 12.79
N LEU A 159 17.82 -9.01 13.99
CA LEU A 159 16.77 -9.98 14.31
C LEU A 159 15.58 -9.79 13.35
N ALA A 160 14.93 -10.89 12.98
CA ALA A 160 13.79 -10.86 12.09
C ALA A 160 12.69 -9.95 12.67
N PRO A 161 12.27 -8.92 11.91
CA PRO A 161 11.27 -7.98 12.38
C PRO A 161 9.92 -8.67 12.61
N SER A 162 9.31 -8.45 13.78
CA SER A 162 8.03 -9.07 14.16
C SER A 162 6.85 -8.75 13.22
N HIS A 163 6.92 -7.62 12.51
CA HIS A 163 5.88 -7.18 11.56
C HIS A 163 6.05 -7.78 10.15
N ALA A 164 7.19 -8.41 9.85
CA ALA A 164 7.40 -9.15 8.60
C ALA A 164 6.97 -10.61 8.83
N THR A 165 5.70 -10.89 8.57
CA THR A 165 5.07 -12.18 8.93
C THR A 165 5.28 -13.28 7.89
N THR A 166 5.79 -12.95 6.69
CA THR A 166 5.97 -13.91 5.60
C THR A 166 7.44 -13.94 5.17
N ILE A 167 7.89 -15.10 4.70
CA ILE A 167 9.27 -15.30 4.21
C ILE A 167 9.62 -14.27 3.11
N PRO A 168 8.77 -14.02 2.08
CA PRO A 168 9.10 -13.03 1.05
C PRO A 168 9.27 -11.60 1.58
N ARG A 169 8.56 -11.24 2.66
CA ARG A 169 8.73 -9.93 3.33
C ARG A 169 10.03 -9.85 4.11
N LEU A 170 10.47 -10.95 4.73
CA LEU A 170 11.77 -11.04 5.38
C LEU A 170 12.92 -10.99 4.37
N GLU A 171 12.79 -11.68 3.23
CA GLU A 171 13.73 -11.62 2.10
C GLU A 171 13.89 -10.18 1.58
N LEU A 172 12.79 -9.47 1.39
CA LEU A 172 12.81 -8.04 1.02
C LEU A 172 13.50 -7.17 2.08
N CYS A 173 13.38 -7.52 3.37
CA CYS A 173 14.09 -6.81 4.44
C CYS A 173 15.60 -7.09 4.38
N ALA A 174 16.02 -8.32 4.12
CA ALA A 174 17.43 -8.66 3.92
C ALA A 174 18.01 -7.92 2.69
N ALA A 175 17.28 -7.89 1.58
CA ALA A 175 17.66 -7.15 0.38
C ALA A 175 17.79 -5.64 0.63
N THR A 176 16.85 -5.05 1.37
CA THR A 176 16.90 -3.63 1.77
C THR A 176 18.13 -3.36 2.66
N LEU A 177 18.43 -4.27 3.59
CA LEU A 177 19.64 -4.19 4.42
C LEU A 177 20.93 -4.30 3.58
N GLY A 178 20.91 -5.09 2.50
CA GLY A 178 22.01 -5.23 1.55
C GLY A 178 22.32 -3.92 0.83
N ILE A 179 21.28 -3.24 0.36
CA ILE A 179 21.39 -1.92 -0.27
C ILE A 179 21.94 -0.89 0.72
N GLU A 180 21.36 -0.78 1.92
CA GLU A 180 21.85 0.14 2.96
C GLU A 180 23.32 -0.11 3.32
N SER A 181 23.73 -1.38 3.38
CA SER A 181 25.11 -1.77 3.69
C SER A 181 26.06 -1.38 2.56
N THR A 182 25.63 -1.55 1.31
CA THR A 182 26.43 -1.18 0.14
C THR A 182 26.54 0.34 -0.01
N GLU A 183 25.48 1.09 0.27
CA GLU A 183 25.52 2.57 0.33
C GLU A 183 26.51 3.06 1.39
N LEU A 184 26.53 2.43 2.57
CA LEU A 184 27.49 2.74 3.62
C LEU A 184 28.93 2.44 3.19
N ILE A 185 29.15 1.31 2.52
CA ILE A 185 30.46 0.95 1.93
C ILE A 185 30.90 2.03 0.94
N HIS A 186 30.04 2.45 0.02
CA HIS A 186 30.37 3.50 -0.95
C HIS A 186 30.68 4.85 -0.32
N GLN A 187 30.01 5.21 0.77
CA GLN A 187 30.23 6.48 1.46
C GLN A 187 31.55 6.50 2.25
N GLU A 188 31.97 5.35 2.77
CA GLU A 188 33.06 5.26 3.73
C GLU A 188 34.35 4.69 3.14
N LEU A 189 34.28 3.88 2.08
CA LEU A 189 35.46 3.48 1.33
C LEU A 189 35.83 4.57 0.32
N ASP A 190 37.07 5.06 0.41
CA ASP A 190 37.73 5.90 -0.61
C ASP A 190 38.05 5.12 -1.92
N ILE A 191 37.23 4.12 -2.24
CA ILE A 191 37.34 3.27 -3.42
C ILE A 191 36.02 3.38 -4.16
N ASN A 192 36.07 3.85 -5.40
CA ASN A 192 34.95 3.75 -6.32
C ASN A 192 35.00 2.38 -7.00
N PRO A 193 34.09 1.45 -6.68
CA PRO A 193 34.05 0.17 -7.40
C PRO A 193 33.45 0.39 -8.79
N ASP A 194 34.01 -0.29 -9.78
CA ASP A 194 33.53 -0.27 -11.16
C ASP A 194 32.18 -0.98 -11.30
N THR A 195 31.90 -1.93 -10.40
CA THR A 195 30.69 -2.76 -10.47
C THR A 195 30.22 -3.17 -9.09
N VAL A 196 28.90 -3.21 -8.94
CA VAL A 196 28.22 -3.66 -7.73
C VAL A 196 27.25 -4.76 -8.10
N ALA A 197 27.32 -5.89 -7.40
CA ALA A 197 26.49 -7.06 -7.60
C ALA A 197 25.83 -7.47 -6.27
N TYR A 198 24.57 -7.86 -6.36
CA TYR A 198 23.75 -8.33 -5.24
C TYR A 198 23.34 -9.78 -5.46
N TYR A 199 23.40 -10.59 -4.42
CA TYR A 199 23.08 -12.01 -4.47
C TYR A 199 22.05 -12.38 -3.42
N THR A 200 21.11 -13.23 -3.81
CA THR A 200 20.09 -13.81 -2.95
C THR A 200 19.77 -15.23 -3.40
N ASP A 201 19.38 -16.08 -2.47
CA ASP A 201 18.88 -17.42 -2.72
C ASP A 201 17.35 -17.48 -2.87
N SER A 202 16.66 -16.34 -2.80
CA SER A 202 15.24 -16.25 -3.09
C SER A 202 14.96 -15.89 -4.55
N ARG A 203 14.33 -16.83 -5.26
CA ARG A 203 13.79 -16.57 -6.60
C ARG A 203 12.57 -15.64 -6.57
N VAL A 204 11.80 -15.68 -5.48
CA VAL A 204 10.60 -14.83 -5.31
C VAL A 204 11.01 -13.36 -5.24
N LEU A 205 12.06 -13.05 -4.46
CA LEU A 205 12.63 -11.72 -4.37
C LEU A 205 13.13 -11.20 -5.73
N LEU A 206 13.85 -12.03 -6.49
CA LEU A 206 14.29 -11.66 -7.85
C LEU A 206 13.11 -11.40 -8.78
N GLY A 207 12.04 -12.20 -8.66
CA GLY A 207 10.77 -11.98 -9.34
C GLY A 207 10.18 -10.60 -9.00
N TYR A 208 10.11 -10.24 -7.72
CA TYR A 208 9.63 -8.92 -7.29
C TYR A 208 10.47 -7.76 -7.82
N ILE A 209 11.81 -7.89 -7.78
CA ILE A 209 12.73 -6.85 -8.23
C ILE A 209 12.68 -6.66 -9.74
N ARG A 210 12.36 -7.69 -10.52
CA ARG A 210 12.22 -7.61 -12.00
C ARG A 210 10.80 -7.30 -12.47
N ASN A 211 9.80 -7.36 -11.58
CA ASN A 211 8.40 -7.18 -11.98
C ASN A 211 8.07 -5.71 -12.29
N GLU A 212 7.78 -5.41 -13.56
CA GLU A 212 7.38 -4.05 -14.00
C GLU A 212 5.87 -3.90 -14.20
N THR A 213 5.12 -5.01 -14.25
CA THR A 213 3.75 -5.03 -14.75
C THR A 213 2.71 -5.19 -13.64
N ARG A 214 2.98 -6.00 -12.61
CA ARG A 214 2.00 -6.33 -11.57
C ARG A 214 2.08 -5.36 -10.40
N ARG A 215 0.91 -5.07 -9.82
CA ARG A 215 0.78 -4.14 -8.70
C ARG A 215 0.83 -4.87 -7.37
N PHE A 216 1.90 -4.68 -6.60
CA PHE A 216 2.02 -5.24 -5.26
C PHE A 216 1.20 -4.47 -4.20
N TYR A 217 0.99 -5.09 -3.03
CA TYR A 217 0.56 -4.36 -1.83
C TYR A 217 1.65 -3.37 -1.35
N VAL A 218 1.24 -2.37 -0.56
CA VAL A 218 2.07 -1.21 -0.20
C VAL A 218 3.40 -1.61 0.44
N TYR A 219 3.41 -2.62 1.31
CA TYR A 219 4.61 -3.07 2.00
C TYR A 219 5.71 -3.54 1.02
N VAL A 220 5.33 -4.40 0.08
CA VAL A 220 6.24 -4.95 -0.94
C VAL A 220 6.61 -3.86 -1.94
N SER A 221 5.62 -3.10 -2.42
CA SER A 221 5.84 -1.99 -3.36
C SER A 221 6.89 -0.99 -2.84
N ASN A 222 6.76 -0.54 -1.59
CA ASN A 222 7.68 0.46 -1.02
C ASN A 222 9.13 -0.07 -0.89
N ARG A 223 9.29 -1.36 -0.59
CA ARG A 223 10.62 -2.00 -0.45
C ARG A 223 11.26 -2.27 -1.80
N VAL A 224 10.50 -2.77 -2.77
CA VAL A 224 10.97 -2.93 -4.15
C VAL A 224 11.37 -1.57 -4.73
N GLU A 225 10.59 -0.51 -4.48
CA GLU A 225 10.94 0.85 -4.89
C GLU A 225 12.22 1.34 -4.20
N ARG A 226 12.41 1.09 -2.90
CA ARG A 226 13.65 1.43 -2.18
C ARG A 226 14.87 0.72 -2.76
N ILE A 227 14.73 -0.55 -3.14
CA ILE A 227 15.81 -1.33 -3.77
C ILE A 227 16.13 -0.77 -5.15
N ARG A 228 15.11 -0.50 -5.97
CA ARG A 228 15.26 0.04 -7.33
C ARG A 228 15.78 1.48 -7.37
N LYS A 229 15.63 2.25 -6.30
CA LYS A 229 16.22 3.59 -6.18
C LYS A 229 17.75 3.58 -6.13
N SER A 230 18.34 2.49 -5.65
CA SER A 230 19.79 2.40 -5.41
C SER A 230 20.48 1.30 -6.21
N SER A 231 19.72 0.43 -6.88
CA SER A 231 20.24 -0.65 -7.71
C SER A 231 19.32 -0.90 -8.90
N SER A 232 19.87 -1.44 -9.98
CA SER A 232 19.10 -1.90 -11.12
C SER A 232 18.82 -3.41 -11.04
N PRO A 233 17.72 -3.91 -11.63
CA PRO A 233 17.38 -5.34 -11.58
C PRO A 233 18.45 -6.27 -12.18
N GLU A 234 19.29 -5.77 -13.07
CA GLU A 234 20.39 -6.50 -13.72
C GLU A 234 21.56 -6.78 -12.78
N GLN A 235 21.67 -6.02 -11.68
CA GLN A 235 22.69 -6.20 -10.66
C GLN A 235 22.34 -7.31 -9.66
N TRP A 236 21.14 -7.89 -9.74
CA TRP A 236 20.66 -8.92 -8.82
C TRP A 236 20.74 -10.32 -9.41
N TYR A 237 21.43 -11.20 -8.69
CA TYR A 237 21.73 -12.57 -9.12
C TYR A 237 21.23 -13.60 -8.11
N TYR A 238 20.89 -14.79 -8.63
CA TYR A 238 20.55 -15.94 -7.80
C TYR A 238 21.82 -16.69 -7.39
N VAL A 239 21.92 -17.03 -6.10
CA VAL A 239 22.94 -17.94 -5.56
C VAL A 239 22.25 -19.08 -4.80
N PRO A 240 22.64 -20.35 -4.98
CA PRO A 240 22.12 -21.43 -4.15
C PRO A 240 22.45 -21.21 -2.65
N SER A 241 21.55 -21.54 -1.73
CA SER A 241 21.73 -21.28 -0.29
C SER A 241 23.05 -21.84 0.27
N HIS A 242 23.45 -23.05 -0.13
CA HIS A 242 24.71 -23.67 0.29
C HIS A 242 26.00 -22.95 -0.18
N GLN A 243 25.88 -22.02 -1.14
CA GLN A 243 26.97 -21.17 -1.63
C GLN A 243 26.80 -19.72 -1.16
N ASN A 244 25.76 -19.41 -0.39
CA ASN A 244 25.49 -18.08 0.11
C ASN A 244 26.29 -17.83 1.40
N PRO A 245 27.32 -16.97 1.39
CA PRO A 245 28.10 -16.69 2.60
C PRO A 245 27.28 -15.93 3.67
N ALA A 246 26.16 -15.30 3.30
CA ALA A 246 25.28 -14.63 4.25
C ALA A 246 24.50 -15.61 5.16
N ASP A 247 24.44 -16.89 4.80
CA ASP A 247 23.82 -17.95 5.61
C ASP A 247 24.52 -18.10 6.97
N LEU A 248 25.83 -17.80 7.05
CA LEU A 248 26.55 -17.78 8.34
C LEU A 248 26.02 -16.70 9.30
N ALA A 249 25.40 -15.63 8.79
CA ALA A 249 24.83 -14.57 9.61
C ALA A 249 23.43 -14.91 10.13
N THR A 250 22.77 -15.91 9.52
CA THR A 250 21.41 -16.38 9.88
C THR A 250 21.44 -17.75 10.58
N GLN A 251 22.51 -18.53 10.43
CA GLN A 251 22.75 -19.77 11.17
C GLN A 251 23.20 -19.50 12.60
N SER A 252 22.51 -20.14 13.55
CA SER A 252 22.77 -20.05 14.99
C SER A 252 23.87 -21.00 15.50
N TYR A 253 24.55 -21.73 14.61
CA TYR A 253 25.52 -22.77 14.98
C TYR A 253 26.94 -22.51 14.44
N VAL A 254 27.87 -22.23 15.36
CA VAL A 254 29.25 -21.83 15.08
C VAL A 254 30.15 -23.06 14.91
N ALA A 255 30.06 -23.77 13.78
CA ALA A 255 30.93 -24.94 13.52
C ALA A 255 32.08 -24.68 12.54
N SER A 256 32.03 -23.65 11.70
CA SER A 256 33.15 -23.33 10.81
C SER A 256 33.12 -21.85 10.42
N TRP A 257 33.88 -21.06 11.16
CA TRP A 257 33.91 -19.59 11.11
C TRP A 257 34.83 -19.02 10.03
N THR A 258 35.32 -19.84 9.09
CA THR A 258 36.18 -19.31 8.03
C THR A 258 35.31 -18.59 7.00
N PRO A 259 35.41 -17.24 6.87
CA PRO A 259 34.63 -16.48 5.91
C PRO A 259 35.27 -16.65 4.54
N THR A 260 35.32 -17.88 4.07
CA THR A 260 35.91 -18.19 2.78
C THR A 260 34.80 -18.05 1.77
N PHE A 261 34.66 -16.84 1.22
CA PHE A 261 34.32 -16.75 -0.19
C PHE A 261 35.45 -17.49 -0.91
N ARG A 262 35.31 -18.80 -1.06
CA ARG A 262 36.29 -19.63 -1.79
C ARG A 262 36.42 -18.98 -3.14
N HIS A 263 37.66 -18.70 -3.53
CA HIS A 263 38.06 -18.16 -4.82
C HIS A 263 37.19 -18.75 -5.95
N HIS A 264 36.05 -18.14 -6.23
CA HIS A 264 35.25 -18.49 -7.39
C HIS A 264 35.93 -17.74 -8.53
N GLN A 265 36.95 -18.41 -9.09
CA GLN A 265 37.50 -18.10 -10.41
C GLN A 265 36.38 -18.03 -11.46
N ASP A 266 35.30 -18.77 -11.22
CA ASP A 266 34.09 -18.75 -12.02
C ASP A 266 32.88 -18.40 -11.15
N VAL A 267 32.71 -17.12 -10.81
CA VAL A 267 31.34 -16.58 -10.97
C VAL A 267 31.22 -16.30 -12.46
N SER A 268 31.18 -17.37 -13.24
CA SER A 268 30.50 -17.32 -14.52
C SER A 268 29.15 -16.76 -14.17
N VAL A 269 28.95 -15.49 -14.51
CA VAL A 269 27.67 -14.81 -14.53
C VAL A 269 26.77 -15.83 -15.20
N ASN A 270 26.01 -16.60 -14.42
CA ASN A 270 24.97 -17.42 -14.98
C ASN A 270 23.96 -16.38 -15.40
N THR A 271 24.17 -15.88 -16.61
CA THR A 271 23.21 -15.35 -17.56
C THR A 271 22.14 -16.42 -17.78
N ASN A 272 21.49 -16.83 -16.70
CA ASN A 272 20.16 -17.36 -16.73
C ASN A 272 19.24 -16.13 -16.74
N ALA A 273 19.42 -15.32 -17.78
CA ALA A 273 18.48 -14.32 -18.25
C ALA A 273 17.11 -14.95 -18.60
N SER A 274 16.93 -16.26 -18.36
CA SER A 274 15.73 -17.03 -18.63
C SER A 274 15.02 -17.60 -17.38
N LEU A 275 15.50 -17.35 -16.15
CA LEU A 275 14.73 -17.65 -14.94
C LEU A 275 13.98 -16.39 -14.47
N ALA A 276 13.26 -15.77 -15.39
CA ALA A 276 12.07 -15.03 -15.03
C ALA A 276 11.08 -16.08 -14.52
N SER A 277 11.13 -16.41 -13.22
CA SER A 277 9.94 -16.94 -12.59
C SER A 277 8.98 -15.77 -12.63
N GLU A 278 8.07 -15.78 -13.61
CA GLU A 278 6.86 -15.00 -13.52
C GLU A 278 6.36 -15.18 -12.10
N THR A 279 6.22 -14.08 -11.35
CA THR A 279 5.57 -14.14 -10.03
C THR A 279 4.32 -14.99 -10.21
N ALA A 280 4.09 -16.00 -9.38
CA ALA A 280 2.95 -16.89 -9.56
C ALA A 280 1.66 -16.06 -9.65
N GLU A 281 0.72 -16.43 -10.53
CA GLU A 281 -0.55 -15.68 -10.67
C GLU A 281 -1.32 -15.61 -9.33
N ASP A 282 -1.12 -16.60 -8.46
CA ASP A 282 -1.74 -16.71 -7.13
C ASP A 282 -0.87 -16.16 -5.98
N ASP A 283 0.09 -15.28 -6.25
CA ASP A 283 0.91 -14.68 -5.19
C ASP A 283 0.08 -13.76 -4.27
N PRO A 284 0.04 -14.01 -2.94
CA PRO A 284 -0.75 -13.21 -1.99
C PRO A 284 -0.29 -11.75 -1.89
N GLU A 285 0.92 -11.42 -2.33
CA GLU A 285 1.46 -10.06 -2.31
C GLU A 285 1.11 -9.26 -3.58
N VAL A 286 0.52 -9.91 -4.60
CA VAL A 286 0.06 -9.27 -5.85
C VAL A 286 -1.42 -8.91 -5.74
N ARG A 287 -1.77 -7.66 -6.09
CA ARG A 287 -3.17 -7.22 -6.10
C ARG A 287 -3.89 -7.77 -7.33
N PRO A 288 -5.13 -8.27 -7.19
CA PRO A 288 -5.93 -8.67 -8.33
C PRO A 288 -6.26 -7.46 -9.21
N VAL A 289 -6.28 -7.66 -10.52
CA VAL A 289 -6.66 -6.62 -11.48
C VAL A 289 -8.16 -6.36 -11.36
N VAL A 290 -8.53 -5.23 -10.78
CA VAL A 290 -9.93 -4.79 -10.69
C VAL A 290 -10.29 -4.08 -11.99
N GLN A 291 -11.04 -4.76 -12.87
CA GLN A 291 -11.63 -4.12 -14.05
C GLN A 291 -12.82 -3.26 -13.62
N ALA A 292 -12.72 -1.94 -13.81
CA ALA A 292 -13.84 -1.02 -13.66
C ALA A 292 -14.50 -0.82 -15.03
N LEU A 293 -15.76 -1.23 -15.18
CA LEU A 293 -16.53 -1.02 -16.41
C LEU A 293 -17.15 0.38 -16.40
N ALA A 294 -16.95 1.13 -17.49
CA ALA A 294 -17.59 2.43 -17.69
C ALA A 294 -18.96 2.24 -18.36
N THR A 295 -20.04 2.65 -17.68
CA THR A 295 -21.38 2.68 -18.27
C THR A 295 -21.59 3.98 -19.05
N GLN A 296 -21.73 3.88 -20.37
CA GLN A 296 -22.16 5.00 -21.21
C GLN A 296 -23.69 5.06 -21.26
N ILE A 297 -24.25 6.26 -21.02
CA ILE A 297 -25.68 6.52 -21.13
C ILE A 297 -26.01 6.75 -22.60
N MET A 298 -26.82 5.88 -23.21
CA MET A 298 -27.35 6.11 -24.55
C MET A 298 -28.48 7.18 -24.49
N PRO A 299 -28.40 8.27 -25.27
CA PRO A 299 -29.37 9.37 -25.21
C PRO A 299 -30.74 9.04 -25.84
N ASP A 300 -30.90 7.91 -26.51
CA ASP A 300 -32.07 7.63 -27.36
C ASP A 300 -33.30 7.07 -26.65
N LYS A 301 -33.34 7.12 -25.31
CA LYS A 301 -34.56 6.80 -24.56
C LYS A 301 -34.77 7.82 -23.44
N PRO A 302 -35.85 8.64 -23.48
CA PRO A 302 -36.19 9.44 -22.32
C PRO A 302 -36.35 8.51 -21.11
N LEU A 303 -35.77 8.91 -19.97
CA LEU A 303 -35.83 8.12 -18.74
C LEU A 303 -37.30 7.90 -18.38
N GLY A 304 -37.79 6.67 -18.57
CA GLY A 304 -39.19 6.33 -18.31
C GLY A 304 -39.68 6.82 -16.96
N THR A 305 -40.82 7.51 -16.97
CA THR A 305 -41.44 8.15 -15.80
C THR A 305 -41.71 7.20 -14.62
N SER A 306 -41.72 5.89 -14.85
CA SER A 306 -41.85 4.85 -13.82
C SER A 306 -40.78 4.90 -12.72
N ARG A 307 -39.58 5.42 -13.01
CA ARG A 307 -38.49 5.52 -12.03
C ARG A 307 -38.62 6.71 -11.08
N PHE A 308 -39.43 7.71 -11.43
CA PHE A 308 -39.64 8.90 -10.61
C PHE A 308 -40.81 8.76 -9.61
N ALA A 309 -41.58 7.66 -9.65
CA ALA A 309 -42.72 7.44 -8.76
C ALA A 309 -42.35 7.53 -7.26
N ARG A 310 -41.20 6.97 -6.85
CA ARG A 310 -40.68 7.09 -5.48
C ARG A 310 -40.03 8.45 -5.19
N ALA A 311 -39.46 9.10 -6.20
CA ALA A 311 -38.78 10.38 -6.04
C ALA A 311 -39.78 11.54 -5.88
N ILE A 312 -40.88 11.52 -6.64
CA ILE A 312 -41.96 12.53 -6.56
C ILE A 312 -42.71 12.41 -5.23
N GLY A 313 -43.02 11.20 -4.78
CA GLY A 313 -43.64 10.97 -3.47
C GLY A 313 -42.78 11.50 -2.32
N ARG A 314 -41.45 11.29 -2.38
CA ARG A 314 -40.50 11.82 -1.39
C ARG A 314 -40.32 13.34 -1.49
N LEU A 315 -40.35 13.91 -2.69
CA LEU A 315 -40.26 15.36 -2.89
C LEU A 315 -41.51 16.06 -2.34
N LEU A 316 -42.70 15.53 -2.61
CA LEU A 316 -43.97 16.06 -2.11
C LEU A 316 -44.12 15.87 -0.60
N SER A 317 -43.72 14.73 -0.04
CA SER A 317 -43.72 14.50 1.41
C SER A 317 -42.73 15.41 2.14
N PHE A 318 -41.58 15.71 1.52
CA PHE A 318 -40.57 16.62 2.07
C PHE A 318 -41.03 18.09 2.06
N VAL A 319 -41.81 18.49 1.06
CA VAL A 319 -42.44 19.82 1.01
C VAL A 319 -43.56 19.94 2.06
N GLN A 320 -44.35 18.87 2.27
CA GLN A 320 -45.40 18.85 3.31
C GLN A 320 -44.84 18.83 4.74
N SER A 321 -43.79 18.04 5.03
CA SER A 321 -43.22 17.99 6.39
C SER A 321 -42.71 19.36 6.84
N ARG A 322 -42.17 20.16 5.91
CA ARG A 322 -41.65 21.51 6.19
C ARG A 322 -42.73 22.57 6.30
N HIS A 323 -43.87 22.41 5.63
CA HIS A 323 -45.00 23.35 5.76
C HIS A 323 -45.75 23.17 7.09
N GLN A 324 -45.67 21.98 7.68
CA GLN A 324 -46.26 21.64 8.98
C GLN A 324 -45.31 21.99 10.15
N GLU A 325 -43.99 21.80 9.97
CA GLU A 325 -42.95 22.29 10.90
C GLU A 325 -42.89 23.84 11.01
N SER A 326 -43.41 24.58 10.02
CA SER A 326 -43.39 26.04 10.03
C SER A 326 -44.44 26.68 10.97
N LEU A 327 -45.32 25.91 11.60
CA LEU A 327 -46.32 26.40 12.56
C LEU A 327 -45.98 26.12 14.03
N GLU A 328 -44.94 25.32 14.33
CA GLU A 328 -44.52 25.03 15.69
C GLU A 328 -43.02 25.30 15.88
N LYS A 329 -42.73 26.54 16.34
CA LYS A 329 -41.52 27.07 17.02
C LYS A 329 -40.11 26.66 16.53
N PRO A 330 -39.18 27.62 16.35
CA PRO A 330 -37.79 27.31 16.08
C PRO A 330 -37.00 27.15 17.39
N SER A 331 -36.31 26.02 17.55
CA SER A 331 -35.10 26.00 18.37
C SER A 331 -34.07 24.99 17.88
N THR A 332 -32.83 25.48 17.80
CA THR A 332 -31.53 24.80 17.85
C THR A 332 -31.07 23.96 16.65
N THR A 333 -30.21 24.60 15.85
CA THR A 333 -28.88 24.14 15.35
C THR A 333 -28.65 22.64 15.18
N GLU A 334 -28.63 22.16 13.93
CA GLU A 334 -27.47 21.58 13.22
C GLU A 334 -27.87 21.14 11.78
N ASP A 335 -26.92 21.23 10.85
CA ASP A 335 -26.94 20.74 9.46
C ASP A 335 -28.15 21.08 8.57
N ARG A 336 -28.21 22.34 8.12
CA ARG A 336 -29.06 22.72 6.98
C ARG A 336 -28.47 22.20 5.67
N LYS A 337 -28.96 21.05 5.19
CA LYS A 337 -28.88 20.68 3.77
C LYS A 337 -29.31 21.89 2.91
N PRO A 338 -28.57 22.25 1.84
CA PRO A 338 -28.89 23.43 1.05
C PRO A 338 -30.31 23.33 0.50
N MET A 339 -31.13 24.33 0.85
CA MET A 339 -32.49 24.47 0.38
C MET A 339 -32.49 24.55 -1.15
N PRO A 340 -33.16 23.65 -1.89
CA PRO A 340 -33.33 23.84 -3.33
C PRO A 340 -34.13 25.13 -3.54
N SER A 341 -33.56 26.07 -4.27
CA SER A 341 -34.24 27.32 -4.65
C SER A 341 -35.62 27.00 -5.25
N ALA A 342 -36.64 27.83 -4.99
CA ALA A 342 -37.97 27.69 -5.60
C ALA A 342 -37.88 27.56 -7.14
N CYS A 343 -36.85 28.16 -7.74
CA CYS A 343 -36.51 28.02 -9.15
C CYS A 343 -36.17 26.57 -9.56
N LEU A 344 -35.38 25.84 -8.75
CA LEU A 344 -35.00 24.45 -9.02
C LEU A 344 -36.20 23.50 -8.92
N LEU A 345 -37.10 23.73 -7.96
CA LEU A 345 -38.33 22.94 -7.81
C LEU A 345 -39.29 23.16 -8.99
N ASN A 346 -39.47 24.40 -9.42
CA ASN A 346 -40.27 24.73 -10.59
C ASN A 346 -39.67 24.14 -11.87
N ARG A 347 -38.34 24.20 -12.02
CA ARG A 347 -37.65 23.59 -13.16
C ARG A 347 -37.81 22.08 -13.18
N ALA A 348 -37.68 21.42 -12.03
CA ALA A 348 -37.90 19.97 -11.91
C ALA A 348 -39.36 19.60 -12.24
N LYS A 349 -40.35 20.37 -11.75
CA LYS A 349 -41.77 20.19 -12.07
C LYS A 349 -42.01 20.25 -13.58
N PHE A 350 -41.52 21.28 -14.25
CA PHE A 350 -41.70 21.44 -15.70
C PHE A 350 -41.02 20.33 -16.49
N LEU A 351 -39.81 19.92 -16.13
CA LEU A 351 -39.12 18.80 -16.78
C LEU A 351 -39.88 17.48 -16.67
N ILE A 352 -40.49 17.20 -15.50
CA ILE A 352 -41.30 15.99 -15.32
C ILE A 352 -42.53 16.05 -16.22
N ILE A 353 -43.25 17.16 -16.22
CA ILE A 353 -44.46 17.34 -17.05
C ILE A 353 -44.11 17.25 -18.53
N GLN A 354 -42.99 17.84 -18.94
CA GLN A 354 -42.51 17.77 -20.33
C GLN A 354 -42.26 16.33 -20.77
N ASN A 355 -41.61 15.52 -19.92
CA ASN A 355 -41.38 14.10 -20.23
C ASN A 355 -42.70 13.32 -20.29
N VAL A 356 -43.63 13.56 -19.37
CA VAL A 356 -44.96 12.91 -19.37
C VAL A 356 -45.73 13.26 -20.65
N GLN A 357 -45.69 14.52 -21.08
CA GLN A 357 -46.36 14.96 -22.30
C GLN A 357 -45.69 14.37 -23.54
N ARG A 358 -44.35 14.29 -23.59
CA ARG A 358 -43.63 13.62 -24.68
C ARG A 358 -43.94 12.13 -24.76
N GLU A 359 -44.04 11.43 -23.63
CA GLU A 359 -44.39 10.01 -23.60
C GLU A 359 -45.82 9.74 -24.08
N ALA A 360 -46.77 10.65 -23.78
CA ALA A 360 -48.19 10.43 -24.07
C ALA A 360 -48.70 11.07 -25.36
N TYR A 361 -48.09 12.17 -25.80
CA TYR A 361 -48.58 13.04 -26.89
C TYR A 361 -47.49 13.38 -27.91
N GLU A 362 -46.57 12.45 -28.18
CA GLU A 362 -45.42 12.66 -29.08
C GLU A 362 -45.85 13.14 -30.48
N GLN A 363 -46.90 12.52 -31.02
CA GLN A 363 -47.43 12.85 -32.35
C GLN A 363 -48.07 14.23 -32.36
N GLU A 364 -48.85 14.57 -31.33
CA GLU A 364 -49.52 15.86 -31.19
C GLU A 364 -48.53 17.01 -30.95
N ILE A 365 -47.46 16.80 -30.18
CA ILE A 365 -46.39 17.78 -29.98
C ILE A 365 -45.69 18.08 -31.30
N SER A 366 -45.39 17.03 -32.08
CA SER A 366 -44.75 17.15 -33.38
C SER A 366 -45.62 17.93 -34.38
N SER A 367 -46.93 17.64 -34.42
CA SER A 367 -47.89 18.36 -35.27
C SER A 367 -48.12 19.81 -34.84
N LEU A 368 -48.12 20.10 -33.54
CA LEU A 368 -48.29 21.47 -33.02
C LEU A 368 -47.05 22.34 -33.27
N ASN A 369 -45.84 21.77 -33.19
CA ASN A 369 -44.61 22.49 -33.50
C ASN A 369 -44.46 22.81 -35.00
N ASN A 370 -44.99 21.94 -35.87
CA ASN A 370 -44.95 22.12 -37.34
C ASN A 370 -46.09 23.00 -37.89
N SER A 371 -46.99 23.51 -37.04
CA SER A 371 -48.16 24.33 -37.44
C SER A 371 -49.19 23.64 -38.34
N ASP A 372 -49.16 22.30 -38.45
CA ASP A 372 -50.01 21.53 -39.38
C ASP A 372 -51.44 21.24 -38.86
N GLY A 373 -51.78 21.73 -37.66
CA GLY A 373 -53.05 21.42 -37.01
C GLY A 373 -53.10 19.98 -36.48
N LEU A 374 -53.88 19.76 -35.43
CA LEU A 374 -53.94 18.44 -34.80
C LEU A 374 -54.73 17.42 -35.63
N PRO A 375 -54.34 16.12 -35.59
CA PRO A 375 -55.11 15.07 -36.23
C PRO A 375 -56.51 14.98 -35.63
N LYS A 376 -57.52 14.78 -36.49
CA LYS A 376 -58.95 14.74 -36.12
C LYS A 376 -59.30 13.65 -35.10
N THR A 377 -58.42 12.66 -34.94
CA THR A 377 -58.52 11.54 -33.99
C THR A 377 -57.92 11.83 -32.62
N SER A 378 -57.22 12.96 -32.44
CA SER A 378 -56.54 13.26 -31.18
C SER A 378 -57.53 13.59 -30.05
N PRO A 379 -57.29 13.09 -28.83
CA PRO A 379 -58.13 13.40 -27.66
C PRO A 379 -58.02 14.87 -27.25
N LEU A 380 -56.94 15.55 -27.64
CA LEU A 380 -56.64 16.93 -27.29
C LEU A 380 -57.35 17.96 -28.19
N LEU A 381 -57.87 17.57 -29.35
CA LEU A 381 -58.55 18.49 -30.28
C LEU A 381 -59.69 19.29 -29.62
N LYS A 382 -60.42 18.67 -28.69
CA LYS A 382 -61.52 19.30 -27.94
C LYS A 382 -61.05 20.37 -26.93
N LEU A 383 -59.77 20.37 -26.58
CA LEU A 383 -59.15 21.26 -25.59
C LEU A 383 -58.36 22.41 -26.23
N ASN A 384 -58.41 22.54 -27.56
CA ASN A 384 -57.72 23.58 -28.35
C ASN A 384 -56.27 23.85 -27.87
N PRO A 385 -55.37 22.86 -27.92
CA PRO A 385 -54.11 22.91 -27.19
C PRO A 385 -53.08 23.84 -27.85
N ILE A 386 -52.25 24.44 -27.02
CA ILE A 386 -51.17 25.36 -27.41
C ILE A 386 -49.86 24.90 -26.76
N VAL A 387 -48.75 25.02 -27.48
CA VAL A 387 -47.41 24.79 -26.93
C VAL A 387 -46.85 26.13 -26.41
N ASP A 388 -46.41 26.14 -25.16
CA ASP A 388 -45.80 27.29 -24.49
C ASP A 388 -44.31 27.43 -24.87
N ASN A 389 -43.68 28.56 -24.53
CA ASN A 389 -42.25 28.84 -24.78
C ASN A 389 -41.32 27.79 -24.14
N ASP A 390 -41.77 27.12 -23.07
CA ASP A 390 -41.06 26.03 -22.40
C ASP A 390 -41.29 24.64 -23.06
N GLY A 391 -41.99 24.58 -24.19
CA GLY A 391 -42.26 23.32 -24.92
C GLY A 391 -43.29 22.42 -24.25
N LEU A 392 -44.20 23.00 -23.45
CA LEU A 392 -45.26 22.30 -22.72
C LEU A 392 -46.64 22.53 -23.37
N ILE A 393 -47.50 21.51 -23.38
CA ILE A 393 -48.87 21.62 -23.88
C ILE A 393 -49.81 22.19 -22.79
N ARG A 394 -50.54 23.23 -23.15
CA ARG A 394 -51.57 23.91 -22.33
C ARG A 394 -52.91 23.96 -23.04
N VAL A 395 -54.00 24.10 -22.30
CA VAL A 395 -55.37 24.28 -22.83
C VAL A 395 -55.50 25.70 -23.40
N GLY A 396 -55.93 25.83 -24.66
CA GLY A 396 -56.19 27.13 -25.28
C GLY A 396 -57.64 27.59 -25.09
N GLY A 397 -57.83 28.89 -24.85
CA GLY A 397 -59.14 29.51 -24.61
C GLY A 397 -59.23 30.97 -25.06
N GLN A 398 -60.39 31.61 -24.83
CA GLN A 398 -60.71 32.99 -25.25
C GLN A 398 -59.93 34.09 -24.49
N LEU A 399 -59.17 33.75 -23.45
CA LEU A 399 -58.38 34.69 -22.63
C LEU A 399 -57.10 35.21 -23.31
N ARG A 400 -56.87 34.89 -24.60
CA ARG A 400 -55.72 35.36 -25.39
C ARG A 400 -55.59 36.90 -25.52
N ARG A 401 -56.63 37.67 -25.20
CA ARG A 401 -56.63 39.14 -25.36
C ARG A 401 -56.40 39.92 -24.06
N ALA A 402 -56.24 39.24 -22.93
CA ALA A 402 -55.90 39.88 -21.66
C ALA A 402 -54.39 39.72 -21.41
N SER A 403 -53.67 40.82 -21.25
CA SER A 403 -52.27 40.83 -20.85
C SER A 403 -52.16 40.51 -19.37
N LEU A 404 -52.18 39.23 -19.04
CA LEU A 404 -52.11 38.71 -17.66
C LEU A 404 -50.68 38.24 -17.33
N SER A 405 -50.31 38.34 -16.05
CA SER A 405 -48.97 37.97 -15.55
C SER A 405 -48.78 36.44 -15.53
N TYR A 406 -47.54 35.98 -15.33
CA TYR A 406 -47.14 34.56 -15.35
C TYR A 406 -47.97 33.66 -14.41
N GLU A 407 -48.61 34.22 -13.38
CA GLU A 407 -49.43 33.50 -12.40
C GLU A 407 -50.81 33.09 -12.92
N GLU A 408 -51.27 33.63 -14.06
CA GLU A 408 -52.57 33.29 -14.67
C GLU A 408 -52.38 32.54 -16.01
N SER A 409 -51.34 31.71 -16.06
CA SER A 409 -51.00 30.90 -17.23
C SER A 409 -52.09 29.86 -17.55
N PRO A 410 -52.38 29.58 -18.84
CA PRO A 410 -53.36 28.56 -19.21
C PRO A 410 -52.98 27.19 -18.63
N PRO A 411 -53.97 26.38 -18.21
CA PRO A 411 -53.72 25.16 -17.45
C PRO A 411 -52.96 24.13 -18.28
N LEU A 412 -52.02 23.43 -17.64
CA LEU A 412 -51.21 22.37 -18.24
C LEU A 412 -52.05 21.12 -18.50
N ILE A 413 -51.85 20.49 -19.65
CA ILE A 413 -52.54 19.25 -20.01
C ILE A 413 -51.76 18.04 -19.51
N LEU A 414 -52.39 17.16 -18.76
CA LEU A 414 -51.83 15.89 -18.34
C LEU A 414 -52.70 14.71 -18.80
N PRO A 415 -52.09 13.60 -19.24
CA PRO A 415 -52.80 12.38 -19.64
C PRO A 415 -53.51 11.72 -18.45
N SER A 416 -54.80 11.39 -18.62
CA SER A 416 -55.65 10.85 -17.56
C SER A 416 -55.25 9.44 -17.09
N SER A 417 -54.69 8.62 -17.98
CA SER A 417 -54.26 7.24 -17.69
C SER A 417 -52.83 7.15 -17.16
N HIS A 418 -52.12 8.26 -17.05
CA HIS A 418 -50.70 8.24 -16.69
C HIS A 418 -50.49 8.20 -15.17
N HIS A 419 -49.48 7.43 -14.73
CA HIS A 419 -49.21 7.20 -13.32
C HIS A 419 -48.93 8.49 -12.54
N VAL A 420 -48.20 9.44 -13.13
CA VAL A 420 -47.93 10.76 -12.52
C VAL A 420 -49.22 11.54 -12.25
N SER A 421 -50.20 11.47 -13.16
CA SER A 421 -51.51 12.11 -12.97
C SER A 421 -52.26 11.48 -11.80
N SER A 422 -52.22 10.15 -11.68
CA SER A 422 -52.80 9.44 -10.53
C SER A 422 -52.12 9.81 -9.20
N LEU A 423 -50.79 9.97 -9.19
CA LEU A 423 -50.05 10.41 -8.01
C LEU A 423 -50.40 11.85 -7.61
N LEU A 424 -50.53 12.77 -8.57
CA LEU A 424 -50.95 14.15 -8.31
C LEU A 424 -52.37 14.19 -7.74
N ILE A 425 -53.31 13.46 -8.36
CA ILE A 425 -54.68 13.36 -7.86
C ILE A 425 -54.69 12.79 -6.44
N LYS A 426 -53.95 11.71 -6.19
CA LYS A 426 -53.85 11.11 -4.85
C LYS A 426 -53.28 12.09 -3.82
N HIS A 427 -52.21 12.82 -4.17
CA HIS A 427 -51.60 13.81 -3.28
C HIS A 427 -52.58 14.91 -2.87
N TYR A 428 -53.28 15.52 -3.83
CA TYR A 428 -54.27 16.56 -3.52
C TYR A 428 -55.52 16.00 -2.84
N HIS A 429 -55.90 14.76 -3.14
CA HIS A 429 -57.00 14.07 -2.48
C HIS A 429 -56.70 13.80 -1.00
N GLU A 430 -55.48 13.39 -0.66
CA GLU A 430 -54.99 13.25 0.71
C GLU A 430 -54.86 14.62 1.40
N LYS A 431 -54.41 15.66 0.68
CA LYS A 431 -54.31 17.03 1.22
C LYS A 431 -55.66 17.60 1.66
N VAL A 432 -56.74 17.28 0.95
CA VAL A 432 -58.11 17.64 1.36
C VAL A 432 -58.75 16.64 2.31
N GLN A 433 -57.99 15.70 2.88
CA GLN A 433 -58.50 14.69 3.82
C GLN A 433 -59.66 13.88 3.23
N HIS A 434 -59.53 13.46 1.97
CA HIS A 434 -60.52 12.64 1.27
C HIS A 434 -61.92 13.26 1.14
N GLN A 435 -62.01 14.60 1.17
CA GLN A 435 -63.25 15.32 0.89
C GLN A 435 -63.83 15.00 -0.51
N LYS A 436 -65.05 15.51 -0.77
CA LYS A 436 -65.77 15.32 -2.04
C LYS A 436 -64.92 15.77 -3.24
N ARG A 437 -65.15 15.12 -4.39
CA ARG A 437 -64.41 15.30 -5.66
C ARG A 437 -64.17 16.75 -6.08
N HIS A 438 -65.10 17.67 -5.85
CA HIS A 438 -64.97 19.06 -6.29
C HIS A 438 -63.80 19.77 -5.59
N PHE A 439 -63.60 19.56 -4.29
CA PHE A 439 -62.48 20.16 -3.55
C PHE A 439 -61.11 19.71 -4.07
N THR A 440 -60.98 18.42 -4.41
CA THR A 440 -59.74 17.90 -5.03
C THR A 440 -59.51 18.50 -6.41
N LEU A 441 -60.58 18.67 -7.22
CA LEU A 441 -60.46 19.27 -8.56
C LEU A 441 -60.10 20.75 -8.50
N ASP A 442 -60.64 21.50 -7.53
CA ASP A 442 -60.39 22.93 -7.40
C ASP A 442 -58.92 23.19 -7.04
N LEU A 443 -58.33 22.39 -6.13
CA LEU A 443 -56.91 22.49 -5.77
C LEU A 443 -55.92 22.00 -6.83
N ILE A 444 -56.36 21.13 -7.75
CA ILE A 444 -55.54 20.71 -8.88
C ILE A 444 -55.54 21.79 -9.97
N ARG A 445 -56.60 22.60 -10.04
CA ARG A 445 -56.79 23.66 -11.03
C ARG A 445 -56.23 25.01 -10.59
N SER A 446 -56.07 25.24 -9.29
CA SER A 446 -55.28 26.33 -8.70
C SER A 446 -53.79 26.07 -8.86
#